data_AF-A0A5C6PIG0-F1
#
_entry.id   AF-A0A5C6PIG0-F1
#
_cell.length_a   1.000
_cell.length_b   1.000
_cell.length_c   1.000
_cell.angle_alpha   90.00
_cell.angle_beta   90.00
_cell.angle_gamma   90.00
#
_symmetry.space_group_name_H-M   'P 1'
#
loop_
_entity.id
_entity.type
_entity.pdbx_description
1 polymer ?
#
loop_
_entity_poly.entity_id
_entity_poly.type
_entity_poly.pdbx_seq_one_letter_code
_entity_poly.pdbx_strand_id
1 'polypeptide(L)'
;MKSVFFSRFFILLPWVLIVIIMIDVDTKRTIRAPGAARTGRAQRAARTGAPGGPGAQNQSALPVIYAITPTYTRPVQKAELTRLAHAFRQVPRFHWILVEDSTTRTDMVTRFLARCGVPYTHLHVFTPRRFKRTGMPRATEQRNAALAWLRQRRGRRDPGVVFFADDDNTYSLELFEEVTADVPTPCPATVSP
;
A
#
# COMPACT_ATOMS: atom_id res chain seq x y z
N MET A 1 5.23 15.03 -59.05
CA MET A 1 4.25 14.34 -58.17
C MET A 1 4.91 13.25 -57.31
N LYS A 2 5.99 13.53 -56.55
CA LYS A 2 6.68 12.53 -55.71
C LYS A 2 6.74 12.87 -54.20
N SER A 3 6.28 14.06 -53.80
CA SER A 3 6.46 14.58 -52.43
C SER A 3 5.34 14.16 -51.44
N VAL A 4 4.09 14.03 -51.91
CA VAL A 4 2.95 13.72 -51.03
C VAL A 4 2.96 12.28 -50.50
N PHE A 5 3.51 11.34 -51.28
CA PHE A 5 3.66 9.94 -50.88
C PHE A 5 4.74 9.76 -49.79
N PHE A 6 5.83 10.51 -49.86
CA PHE A 6 6.91 10.44 -48.87
C PHE A 6 6.50 11.05 -47.52
N SER A 7 5.73 12.14 -47.53
CA SER A 7 5.24 12.78 -46.29
C SER A 7 4.24 11.89 -45.53
N ARG A 8 3.33 11.21 -46.23
CA ARG A 8 2.37 10.28 -45.60
C ARG A 8 3.05 9.03 -45.03
N PHE A 9 4.12 8.56 -45.66
CA PHE A 9 4.87 7.40 -45.19
C PHE A 9 5.56 7.68 -43.84
N PHE A 10 6.20 8.84 -43.67
CA PHE A 10 6.84 9.22 -42.41
C PHE A 10 5.87 9.54 -41.27
N ILE A 11 4.64 9.95 -41.59
CA ILE A 11 3.60 10.15 -40.58
C ILE A 11 3.03 8.80 -40.13
N LEU A 12 2.80 7.85 -41.04
CA LEU A 12 2.16 6.56 -40.71
C LEU A 12 3.10 5.55 -40.04
N LEU A 13 4.41 5.60 -40.34
CA LEU A 13 5.42 4.69 -39.78
C LEU A 13 5.43 4.65 -38.24
N PRO A 14 5.47 5.78 -37.51
CA PRO A 14 5.42 5.75 -36.04
C PRO A 14 4.08 5.22 -35.51
N TRP A 15 2.95 5.49 -36.18
CA TRP A 15 1.64 4.94 -35.77
C TRP A 15 1.58 3.42 -35.93
N VAL A 16 2.08 2.89 -37.05
CA VAL A 16 2.16 1.44 -37.28
C VAL A 16 3.08 0.77 -36.25
N LEU A 17 4.23 1.38 -35.93
CA LEU A 17 5.14 0.88 -34.91
C LEU A 17 4.49 0.84 -33.52
N ILE A 18 3.72 1.86 -33.14
CA ILE A 18 2.98 1.90 -31.86
C ILE A 18 1.95 0.77 -31.79
N VAL A 19 1.23 0.49 -32.88
CA VAL A 19 0.25 -0.61 -32.94
C VAL A 19 0.95 -1.97 -32.82
N ILE A 20 2.09 -2.17 -33.49
CA ILE A 20 2.88 -3.40 -33.37
C ILE A 20 3.40 -3.58 -31.94
N ILE A 21 3.89 -2.52 -31.29
CA ILE A 21 4.36 -2.56 -29.90
C ILE A 21 3.19 -2.86 -28.94
N MET A 22 2.01 -2.28 -29.15
CA MET A 22 0.82 -2.58 -28.35
C MET A 22 0.39 -4.05 -28.48
N ILE A 23 0.40 -4.61 -29.69
CA ILE A 23 0.06 -6.03 -29.93
C ILE A 23 1.11 -6.96 -29.30
N ASP A 24 2.42 -6.66 -29.40
CA ASP A 24 3.47 -7.46 -28.74
C ASP A 24 3.40 -7.35 -27.21
N VAL A 25 3.06 -6.18 -26.66
CA VAL A 25 2.83 -5.97 -25.22
C VAL A 25 1.64 -6.79 -24.71
N ASP A 26 0.54 -6.84 -25.46
CA ASP A 26 -0.63 -7.65 -25.11
C ASP A 26 -0.37 -9.16 -25.25
N THR A 27 0.40 -9.56 -26.28
CA THR A 27 0.83 -10.96 -26.51
C THR A 27 1.80 -11.44 -25.43
N LYS A 28 2.75 -10.60 -24.99
CA LYS A 28 3.70 -10.96 -23.92
C LYS A 28 3.06 -10.98 -22.52
N ARG A 29 1.97 -10.24 -22.31
CA ARG A 29 1.17 -10.29 -21.07
C ARG A 29 0.33 -11.55 -20.96
N THR A 30 -0.12 -12.11 -22.08
CA THR A 30 -0.90 -13.36 -22.13
C THR A 30 -0.02 -14.62 -22.02
N ILE A 31 1.23 -14.58 -22.48
CA ILE A 31 2.16 -15.73 -22.38
C ILE A 31 2.78 -15.89 -20.98
N ARG A 32 2.83 -14.84 -20.15
CA ARG A 32 3.50 -14.88 -18.83
C ARG A 32 2.53 -14.85 -17.63
N ALA A 33 1.81 -15.95 -17.40
CA ALA A 33 1.55 -16.57 -16.07
C ALA A 33 0.44 -17.64 -16.10
N PRO A 34 0.46 -18.68 -15.23
CA PRO A 34 1.60 -19.33 -14.56
C PRO A 34 1.56 -20.88 -14.61
N GLY A 35 2.73 -21.52 -14.55
CA GLY A 35 2.87 -22.97 -14.35
C GLY A 35 4.20 -23.33 -13.68
N ALA A 36 4.11 -23.72 -12.40
CA ALA A 36 5.02 -24.49 -11.54
C ALA A 36 6.53 -24.64 -11.85
N ALA A 37 7.34 -24.14 -10.90
CA ALA A 37 8.42 -24.84 -10.15
C ALA A 37 9.54 -25.60 -10.89
N ARG A 38 10.81 -25.20 -10.69
CA ARG A 38 11.80 -25.79 -9.76
C ARG A 38 13.26 -25.35 -10.01
N THR A 39 13.98 -25.26 -8.89
CA THR A 39 15.43 -25.48 -8.65
C THR A 39 16.49 -24.53 -9.21
N GLY A 40 17.10 -23.79 -8.28
CA GLY A 40 18.41 -23.14 -8.43
C GLY A 40 19.02 -22.85 -7.05
N ARG A 41 19.65 -23.87 -6.46
CA ARG A 41 20.50 -23.75 -5.27
C ARG A 41 21.83 -23.16 -5.72
N ALA A 42 22.18 -21.95 -5.27
CA ALA A 42 23.55 -21.43 -5.34
C ALA A 42 23.85 -20.47 -4.18
N GLN A 43 24.63 -21.01 -3.24
CA GLN A 43 25.65 -20.36 -2.41
C GLN A 43 25.32 -19.10 -1.60
N ARG A 44 24.92 -19.41 -0.37
CA ARG A 44 25.42 -18.83 0.89
C ARG A 44 26.93 -18.49 0.79
N ALA A 45 27.26 -17.21 0.82
CA ALA A 45 28.55 -16.72 1.31
C ALA A 45 28.24 -15.73 2.45
N ALA A 46 28.52 -16.18 3.66
CA ALA A 46 28.41 -15.41 4.87
C ALA A 46 29.35 -14.19 4.79
N ARG A 47 28.79 -12.99 4.93
CA ARG A 47 29.52 -11.82 5.40
C ARG A 47 29.19 -11.63 6.87
N THR A 48 29.88 -12.42 7.68
CA THR A 48 30.11 -12.16 9.10
C THR A 48 31.03 -10.96 9.23
N GLY A 49 30.62 -9.96 10.01
CA GLY A 49 31.51 -8.91 10.52
C GLY A 49 31.06 -7.48 10.23
N ALA A 50 30.10 -6.97 11.00
CA ALA A 50 30.06 -5.57 11.39
C ALA A 50 29.42 -5.44 12.78
N PRO A 51 29.98 -4.62 13.69
CA PRO A 51 29.66 -4.65 15.11
C PRO A 51 28.33 -3.96 15.40
N GLY A 52 27.67 -4.42 16.47
CA GLY A 52 26.34 -3.98 16.89
C GLY A 52 26.21 -2.46 16.99
N GLY A 53 25.33 -1.90 16.15
CA GLY A 53 24.76 -0.58 16.39
C GLY A 53 23.73 -0.65 17.53
N PRO A 54 23.54 0.41 18.34
CA PRO A 54 22.68 0.38 19.54
C PRO A 54 21.17 0.24 19.25
N GLY A 55 20.73 0.18 17.99
CA GLY A 55 19.32 0.34 17.62
C GLY A 55 18.46 -0.93 17.53
N ALA A 56 19.05 -2.13 17.70
CA ALA A 56 18.31 -3.39 17.52
C ALA A 56 17.53 -3.84 18.78
N GLN A 57 17.76 -3.21 19.93
CA GLN A 57 17.17 -3.61 21.21
C GLN A 57 16.10 -2.62 21.68
N ASN A 58 14.92 -2.64 21.03
CA ASN A 58 13.59 -2.54 21.68
C ASN A 58 12.41 -2.43 20.71
N GLN A 59 12.51 -2.92 19.46
CA GLN A 59 11.38 -2.82 18.53
C GLN A 59 10.11 -3.54 19.05
N SER A 60 10.24 -4.56 19.89
CA SER A 60 9.10 -5.21 20.55
C SER A 60 8.29 -4.30 21.48
N ALA A 61 8.90 -3.22 22.00
CA ALA A 61 8.27 -2.28 22.91
C ALA A 61 7.52 -1.13 22.20
N LEU A 62 7.78 -0.90 20.91
CA LEU A 62 7.15 0.18 20.17
C LEU A 62 5.65 -0.10 19.94
N PRO A 63 4.76 0.90 20.07
CA PRO A 63 3.35 0.74 19.72
C PRO A 63 3.18 0.44 18.23
N VAL A 64 2.12 -0.29 17.86
CA VAL A 64 1.80 -0.52 16.44
C VAL A 64 1.02 0.68 15.90
N ILE A 65 1.37 1.18 14.72
CA ILE A 65 0.60 2.21 14.01
C ILE A 65 -0.45 1.53 13.13
N TYR A 66 -1.73 1.78 13.39
CA TYR A 66 -2.85 1.40 12.53
C TYR A 66 -3.23 2.58 11.64
N ALA A 67 -2.66 2.62 10.43
CA ALA A 67 -3.03 3.63 9.45
C ALA A 67 -4.32 3.24 8.74
N ILE A 68 -5.34 4.06 8.88
CA ILE A 68 -6.64 3.89 8.22
C ILE A 68 -6.64 4.74 6.96
N THR A 69 -6.70 4.08 5.80
CA THR A 69 -6.75 4.75 4.49
C THR A 69 -8.05 4.41 3.77
N PRO A 70 -9.00 5.35 3.74
CA PRO A 70 -10.12 5.28 2.81
C PRO A 70 -9.63 5.45 1.38
N THR A 71 -10.18 4.68 0.44
CA THR A 71 -9.89 4.85 -0.99
C THR A 71 -11.13 4.56 -1.83
N TYR A 72 -11.15 5.02 -3.07
CA TYR A 72 -12.23 4.75 -4.03
C TYR A 72 -11.68 4.68 -5.45
N THR A 73 -12.41 4.00 -6.33
CA THR A 73 -12.00 3.81 -7.72
C THR A 73 -11.95 5.13 -8.48
N ARG A 74 -10.74 5.49 -8.93
CA ARG A 74 -10.45 6.63 -9.79
C ARG A 74 -9.19 6.37 -10.63
N PRO A 75 -8.96 7.09 -11.75
CA PRO A 75 -7.82 6.83 -12.63
C PRO A 75 -6.45 6.80 -11.91
N VAL A 76 -6.24 7.71 -10.96
CA VAL A 76 -4.97 7.84 -10.22
C VAL A 76 -4.86 6.90 -9.00
N GLN A 77 -5.90 6.15 -8.66
CA GLN A 77 -5.98 5.38 -7.41
C GLN A 77 -4.75 4.48 -7.19
N LYS A 78 -4.38 3.70 -8.22
CA LYS A 78 -3.25 2.78 -8.12
C LYS A 78 -1.93 3.52 -7.92
N ALA A 79 -1.75 4.69 -8.53
CA ALA A 79 -0.53 5.48 -8.37
C ALA A 79 -0.41 6.04 -6.95
N GLU A 80 -1.50 6.58 -6.41
CA GLU A 80 -1.57 7.07 -5.03
C GLU A 80 -1.26 5.98 -4.00
N LEU A 81 -1.94 4.84 -4.12
CA LEU A 81 -1.69 3.68 -3.25
C LEU A 81 -0.24 3.19 -3.36
N THR A 82 0.33 3.20 -4.58
CA THR A 82 1.73 2.79 -4.79
C THR A 82 2.68 3.71 -4.05
N ARG A 83 2.55 5.04 -4.21
CA ARG A 83 3.38 6.03 -3.51
C ARG A 83 3.27 5.87 -2.00
N LEU A 84 2.06 5.70 -1.46
CA LEU A 84 1.86 5.46 -0.03
C LEU A 84 2.50 4.15 0.47
N ALA A 85 2.36 3.05 -0.27
CA ALA A 85 3.01 1.80 0.11
C ALA A 85 4.54 1.90 0.11
N HIS A 86 5.13 2.77 -0.72
CA HIS A 86 6.56 3.06 -0.67
C HIS A 86 6.96 3.82 0.60
N ALA A 87 6.13 4.73 1.10
CA ALA A 87 6.37 5.38 2.39
C ALA A 87 6.15 4.40 3.56
N PHE A 88 4.98 3.75 3.63
CA PHE A 88 4.57 2.92 4.76
C PHE A 88 5.46 1.69 4.98
N ARG A 89 6.06 1.11 3.93
CA ARG A 89 6.99 -0.03 4.11
C ARG A 89 8.26 0.32 4.88
N GLN A 90 8.59 1.61 4.99
CA GLN A 90 9.78 2.09 5.71
C GLN A 90 9.49 2.30 7.19
N VAL A 91 8.21 2.31 7.59
CA VAL A 91 7.79 2.55 8.96
C VAL A 91 7.77 1.23 9.74
N PRO A 92 8.53 1.09 10.84
CA PRO A 92 8.51 -0.11 11.65
C PRO A 92 7.15 -0.25 12.35
N ARG A 93 6.71 -1.49 12.57
CA ARG A 93 5.46 -1.83 13.30
C ARG A 93 4.23 -1.08 12.80
N PHE A 94 4.08 -1.12 11.49
CA PHE A 94 2.97 -0.51 10.79
C PHE A 94 1.96 -1.57 10.33
N HIS A 95 0.67 -1.27 10.48
CA HIS A 95 -0.42 -2.08 9.97
C HIS A 95 -1.39 -1.21 9.17
N TRP A 96 -1.51 -1.48 7.88
CA TRP A 96 -2.29 -0.67 6.96
C TRP A 96 -3.73 -1.19 6.80
N ILE A 97 -4.71 -0.44 7.28
CA ILE A 97 -6.13 -0.75 7.11
C ILE A 97 -6.65 0.04 5.91
N LEU A 98 -6.72 -0.61 4.75
CA LEU A 98 -7.23 -0.01 3.53
C LEU A 98 -8.72 -0.34 3.37
N VAL A 99 -9.55 0.69 3.25
CA VAL A 99 -11.01 0.54 3.17
C VAL A 99 -11.54 1.15 1.87
N GLU A 100 -12.06 0.32 0.98
CA GLU A 100 -12.62 0.77 -0.29
C GLU A 100 -14.06 1.30 -0.14
N ASP A 101 -14.37 2.44 -0.74
CA ASP A 101 -15.74 2.88 -1.04
C ASP A 101 -16.29 2.09 -2.23
N SER A 102 -16.65 0.84 -1.96
CA SER A 102 -17.14 -0.12 -2.94
C SER A 102 -18.06 -1.14 -2.28
N THR A 103 -18.97 -1.72 -3.06
CA THR A 103 -19.84 -2.83 -2.62
C THR A 103 -19.06 -4.12 -2.41
N THR A 104 -17.90 -4.27 -3.04
CA THR A 104 -16.99 -5.42 -2.89
C THR A 104 -15.53 -4.97 -2.88
N ARG A 105 -14.64 -5.85 -2.40
CA ARG A 105 -13.19 -5.69 -2.59
C ARG A 105 -12.85 -5.78 -4.08
N THR A 106 -12.11 -4.82 -4.62
CA THR A 106 -11.76 -4.81 -6.04
C THR A 106 -10.53 -5.68 -6.31
N ASP A 107 -10.46 -6.30 -7.48
CA ASP A 107 -9.30 -7.11 -7.90
C ASP A 107 -8.02 -6.30 -8.03
N MET A 108 -8.16 -5.00 -8.36
CA MET A 108 -7.02 -4.09 -8.48
C MET A 108 -6.35 -3.92 -7.12
N VAL A 109 -7.12 -3.55 -6.10
CA VAL A 109 -6.62 -3.32 -4.73
C VAL A 109 -6.17 -4.64 -4.10
N THR A 110 -6.92 -5.72 -4.27
CA THR A 110 -6.56 -7.05 -3.75
C THR A 110 -5.19 -7.49 -4.25
N ARG A 111 -4.95 -7.41 -5.58
CA ARG A 111 -3.66 -7.78 -6.18
C ARG A 111 -2.55 -6.80 -5.83
N PHE A 112 -2.87 -5.53 -5.63
CA PHE A 112 -1.91 -4.51 -5.21
C PHE A 112 -1.40 -4.81 -3.79
N LEU A 113 -2.31 -4.97 -2.82
CA LEU A 113 -1.97 -5.23 -1.42
C LEU A 113 -1.17 -6.53 -1.25
N ALA A 114 -1.54 -7.59 -1.98
CA ALA A 114 -0.81 -8.86 -1.96
C ALA A 114 0.68 -8.75 -2.35
N ARG A 115 1.09 -7.66 -3.01
CA ARG A 115 2.47 -7.41 -3.44
C ARG A 115 3.12 -6.18 -2.83
N CYS A 116 2.40 -5.39 -2.02
CA CYS A 116 2.90 -4.08 -1.58
C CYS A 116 3.98 -4.17 -0.48
N GLY A 117 4.07 -5.33 0.20
CA GLY A 117 5.09 -5.59 1.23
C GLY A 117 4.81 -4.92 2.58
N VAL A 118 3.62 -4.36 2.78
CA VAL A 118 3.17 -3.74 4.03
C VAL A 118 2.14 -4.66 4.70
N PRO A 119 2.22 -5.00 5.99
CA PRO A 119 1.16 -5.72 6.69
C PRO A 119 -0.16 -4.97 6.55
N TYR A 120 -1.24 -5.64 6.13
CA TYR A 120 -2.48 -4.96 5.79
C TYR A 120 -3.75 -5.67 6.25
N THR A 121 -4.83 -4.91 6.26
CA THR A 121 -6.21 -5.42 6.28
C THR A 121 -6.99 -4.73 5.18
N HIS A 122 -7.66 -5.53 4.36
CA HIS A 122 -8.43 -5.06 3.22
C HIS A 122 -9.92 -5.15 3.54
N LEU A 123 -10.57 -4.01 3.72
CA LEU A 123 -12.00 -3.87 3.97
C LEU A 123 -12.68 -3.14 2.83
N HIS A 124 -14.01 -3.16 2.82
CA HIS A 124 -14.81 -2.34 1.92
C HIS A 124 -16.12 -1.97 2.61
N VAL A 125 -16.65 -0.81 2.27
CA VAL A 125 -17.99 -0.37 2.66
C VAL A 125 -18.46 0.64 1.62
N PHE A 126 -19.66 0.45 1.08
CA PHE A 126 -20.21 1.36 0.08
C PHE A 126 -20.82 2.58 0.76
N THR A 127 -20.44 3.79 0.32
CA THR A 127 -21.10 5.03 0.74
C THR A 127 -22.34 5.28 -0.12
N PRO A 128 -23.55 5.32 0.46
CA PRO A 128 -24.78 5.64 -0.27
C PRO A 128 -24.71 7.01 -0.99
N ARG A 129 -25.29 7.11 -2.20
CA ARG A 129 -25.25 8.33 -3.04
C ARG A 129 -25.71 9.60 -2.33
N ARG A 130 -26.66 9.50 -1.39
CA ARG A 130 -27.16 10.64 -0.59
C ARG A 130 -26.05 11.35 0.21
N PHE A 131 -24.97 10.64 0.55
CA PHE A 131 -23.83 11.17 1.30
C PHE A 131 -22.65 11.60 0.43
N LYS A 132 -22.76 11.45 -0.91
CA LYS A 132 -21.72 11.89 -1.87
C LYS A 132 -21.96 13.30 -2.43
N ARG A 133 -22.77 14.12 -1.74
CA ARG A 133 -23.10 15.49 -2.15
C ARG A 133 -21.94 16.44 -1.86
N THR A 134 -21.81 17.49 -2.68
CA THR A 134 -20.83 18.56 -2.45
C THR A 134 -21.04 19.16 -1.05
N GLY A 135 -19.95 19.32 -0.29
CA GLY A 135 -19.97 19.82 1.09
C GLY A 135 -20.15 18.75 2.17
N MET A 136 -20.46 17.50 1.81
CA MET A 136 -20.49 16.40 2.77
C MET A 136 -19.07 15.84 3.01
N PRO A 137 -18.72 15.47 4.26
CA PRO A 137 -17.44 14.84 4.55
C PRO A 137 -17.34 13.51 3.80
N ARG A 138 -16.23 13.34 3.08
CA ARG A 138 -15.94 12.08 2.38
C ARG A 138 -15.40 11.05 3.37
N ALA A 139 -15.52 9.79 3.00
CA ALA A 139 -14.87 8.66 3.68
C ALA A 139 -15.34 8.34 5.12
N THR A 140 -16.45 8.91 5.60
CA THR A 140 -16.96 8.68 6.97
C THR A 140 -17.25 7.20 7.24
N GLU A 141 -17.98 6.54 6.34
CA GLU A 141 -18.35 5.12 6.49
C GLU A 141 -17.10 4.23 6.54
N GLN A 142 -16.11 4.54 5.71
CA GLN A 142 -14.86 3.80 5.60
C GLN A 142 -14.03 3.91 6.87
N ARG A 143 -13.90 5.13 7.42
CA ARG A 143 -13.22 5.35 8.70
C ARG A 143 -13.94 4.63 9.84
N ASN A 144 -15.26 4.68 9.88
CA ASN A 144 -16.06 3.97 10.89
C ASN A 144 -15.94 2.45 10.78
N ALA A 145 -15.92 1.89 9.57
CA ALA A 145 -15.72 0.46 9.35
C ALA A 145 -14.35 -0.02 9.86
N ALA A 146 -13.30 0.77 9.62
CA ALA A 146 -11.97 0.48 10.17
C ALA A 146 -11.94 0.53 11.71
N LEU A 147 -12.58 1.54 12.31
CA LEU A 147 -12.70 1.63 13.77
C LEU A 147 -13.49 0.45 14.36
N ALA A 148 -14.57 0.02 13.71
CA ALA A 148 -15.34 -1.14 14.14
C ALA A 148 -14.49 -2.41 14.09
N TRP A 149 -13.73 -2.59 13.00
CA TRP A 149 -12.79 -3.71 12.86
C TRP A 149 -11.72 -3.70 13.97
N LEU A 150 -11.13 -2.53 14.27
CA LEU A 150 -10.14 -2.39 15.34
C LEU A 150 -10.70 -2.78 16.70
N ARG A 151 -11.90 -2.29 17.04
CA ARG A 151 -12.59 -2.60 18.31
C ARG A 151 -12.90 -4.09 18.46
N GLN A 152 -13.13 -4.81 17.36
CA GLN A 152 -13.41 -6.25 17.36
C GLN A 152 -12.14 -7.11 17.44
N ARG A 153 -11.02 -6.63 16.88
CA ARG A 153 -9.80 -7.43 16.71
C ARG A 153 -8.74 -7.16 17.76
N ARG A 154 -8.75 -6.00 18.41
CA ARG A 154 -7.69 -5.57 19.35
C ARG A 154 -8.22 -5.49 20.76
N GLY A 155 -7.39 -5.92 21.71
CA GLY A 155 -7.67 -5.81 23.13
C GLY A 155 -7.34 -4.40 23.66
N ARG A 156 -7.97 -4.01 24.77
CA ARG A 156 -7.66 -2.74 25.46
C ARG A 156 -6.21 -2.63 25.95
N ARG A 157 -5.51 -3.76 26.06
CA ARG A 157 -4.11 -3.84 26.49
C ARG A 157 -3.12 -3.86 25.33
N ASP A 158 -3.60 -3.86 24.08
CA ASP A 158 -2.72 -3.82 22.92
C ASP A 158 -2.26 -2.37 22.70
N PRO A 159 -0.97 -2.04 22.91
CA PRO A 159 -0.48 -0.69 22.67
C PRO A 159 -0.49 -0.39 21.16
N GLY A 160 -1.04 0.75 20.78
CA GLY A 160 -1.08 1.18 19.40
C GLY A 160 -1.67 2.57 19.20
N VAL A 161 -1.35 3.13 18.04
CA VAL A 161 -1.84 4.44 17.59
C VAL A 161 -2.76 4.23 16.40
N VAL A 162 -3.87 4.95 16.35
CA VAL A 162 -4.71 5.01 15.15
C VAL A 162 -4.40 6.31 14.42
N PHE A 163 -4.05 6.20 13.14
CA PHE A 163 -3.73 7.34 12.29
C PHE A 163 -4.62 7.34 11.06
N PHE A 164 -5.36 8.42 10.81
CA PHE A 164 -6.21 8.54 9.61
C PHE A 164 -5.37 9.13 8.47
N ALA A 165 -5.08 8.29 7.48
CA ALA A 165 -4.20 8.62 6.36
C ALA A 165 -4.95 8.54 5.03
N ASP A 166 -5.44 9.66 4.52
CA ASP A 166 -6.08 9.74 3.19
C ASP A 166 -5.07 9.39 2.07
N ASP A 167 -5.58 8.84 0.96
CA ASP A 167 -4.76 8.19 -0.06
C ASP A 167 -3.96 9.15 -0.95
N ASP A 168 -4.38 10.41 -1.06
CA ASP A 168 -3.77 11.48 -1.86
C ASP A 168 -2.80 12.39 -1.09
N ASN A 169 -2.69 12.22 0.23
CA ASN A 169 -1.77 12.99 1.06
C ASN A 169 -0.31 12.54 0.91
N THR A 170 0.63 13.39 1.36
CA THR A 170 2.05 13.07 1.45
C THR A 170 2.49 13.09 2.91
N TYR A 171 3.22 12.06 3.33
CA TYR A 171 3.65 11.87 4.71
C TYR A 171 5.18 11.80 4.75
N SER A 172 5.80 12.56 5.66
CA SER A 172 7.20 12.36 6.04
C SER A 172 7.33 11.12 6.91
N LEU A 173 8.53 10.53 6.96
CA LEU A 173 8.79 9.40 7.87
C LEU A 173 8.85 9.86 9.33
N GLU A 174 9.40 11.06 9.57
CA GLU A 174 9.49 11.71 10.88
C GLU A 174 8.13 11.83 11.58
N LEU A 175 7.05 12.08 10.82
CA LEU A 175 5.70 12.13 11.37
C LEU A 175 5.35 10.85 12.13
N PHE A 176 5.72 9.68 11.61
CA PHE A 176 5.40 8.40 12.24
C PHE A 176 6.23 8.13 13.50
N GLU A 177 7.41 8.74 13.60
CA GLU A 177 8.22 8.71 14.82
C GLU A 177 7.52 9.54 15.91
N GLU A 178 7.09 10.75 15.58
CA GLU A 178 6.38 11.66 16.49
C GLU A 178 5.10 11.05 17.05
N VAL A 179 4.20 10.52 16.21
CA VAL A 179 2.95 9.90 16.73
C VAL A 179 3.20 8.67 17.61
N THR A 180 4.33 7.98 17.45
CA THR A 180 4.66 6.85 18.33
C THR A 180 5.32 7.26 19.64
N ALA A 181 5.98 8.42 19.68
CA ALA A 181 6.61 8.95 20.88
C ALA A 181 5.59 9.36 21.95
N ASP A 182 4.40 9.80 21.53
CA ASP A 182 3.32 10.24 22.43
C ASP A 182 2.60 9.10 23.15
N VAL A 183 2.89 7.83 22.83
CA VAL A 183 2.26 6.68 23.53
C VAL A 183 3.08 6.34 24.77
N PRO A 184 2.49 6.42 25.98
CA PRO A 184 3.18 6.00 27.20
C PRO A 184 3.65 4.55 27.05
N THR A 185 4.94 4.32 27.17
CA THR A 185 5.47 2.96 27.26
C THR A 185 4.95 2.34 28.55
N PRO A 186 4.40 1.11 28.52
CA PRO A 186 4.02 0.44 29.76
C PRO A 186 5.28 0.28 30.61
N CYS A 187 5.21 0.71 31.88
CA CYS A 187 6.31 0.56 32.82
C CYS A 187 6.83 -0.89 32.80
N PRO A 188 8.14 -1.11 32.77
CA PRO A 188 8.68 -2.47 32.87
C PRO A 188 8.15 -3.08 34.16
N ALA A 189 7.44 -4.21 34.05
CA ALA A 189 6.96 -4.94 35.20
C ALA A 189 8.18 -5.26 36.07
N THR A 190 8.19 -4.72 37.28
CA THR A 190 9.20 -5.01 38.29
C THR A 190 9.15 -6.52 38.51
N VAL A 191 10.14 -7.23 37.97
CA VAL A 191 10.40 -8.62 38.34
C VAL A 191 10.85 -8.53 39.79
N SER A 192 9.93 -8.81 40.71
CA SER A 192 10.26 -8.96 42.12
C SER A 192 10.98 -10.32 42.28
N PRO A 193 12.08 -10.36 43.06
CA PRO A 193 12.89 -11.56 43.24
C PRO A 193 12.15 -12.71 43.93
#